data_AF-L1P334-F1
#
_entry.id   AF-L1P334-F1
#
_cell.length_a   1.000
_cell.length_b   1.000
_cell.length_c   1.000
_cell.angle_alpha   90.00
_cell.angle_beta   90.00
_cell.angle_gamma   90.00
#
_symmetry.space_group_name_H-M   'P 1'
#
loop_
_entity.id
_entity.type
_entity.pdbx_description
1 polymer ?
#
loop_
_entity_poly.entity_id
_entity_poly.type
_entity_poly.pdbx_seq_one_letter_code
_entity_poly.pdbx_strand_id
1 'polypeptide(L)'
;MISYLYITTVFCSLTLVGLLVFGAINRVCNAEWFAPLYPLTRVLTAPLWVCMATLWGVLAFITLQADSGYSQPLWLLGRSLLYMAGYALYRYALFQKSKRYEILLLIFSFISITPIAYDWLVPPAVHWYSSLLGWYVFSSFLLSGVALLIAAAVYAQRKGYLPKVKPQHWHDLGKYLFAFAFVWAYLWFSQYMLIWYTNIPEETAYYQRWWTNGYAPTVLLMLVFTFVVPFVGLMSAHNKRNPKWLIAVAVSVLLGQYLNIAVLLS
;
A
#
# COMPACT_ATOMS: atom_id res chain seq x y z
N MET A 1 1.15 4.34 -22.39
CA MET A 1 1.59 2.96 -22.04
C MET A 1 2.51 2.96 -20.82
N ILE A 2 3.52 3.84 -20.77
CA ILE A 2 4.48 3.94 -19.64
C ILE A 2 3.80 4.26 -18.30
N SER A 3 2.77 5.12 -18.28
CA SER A 3 2.05 5.49 -17.06
C SER A 3 1.36 4.29 -16.37
N TYR A 4 0.75 3.38 -17.13
CA TYR A 4 0.08 2.19 -16.56
C TYR A 4 1.07 1.17 -16.01
N LEU A 5 2.22 1.00 -16.68
CA LEU A 5 3.28 0.13 -16.18
C LEU A 5 3.82 0.68 -14.85
N TYR A 6 4.06 1.99 -14.77
CA TYR A 6 4.52 2.65 -13.54
C TYR A 6 3.51 2.50 -12.39
N ILE A 7 2.22 2.81 -12.62
CA ILE A 7 1.16 2.63 -11.62
C ILE A 7 1.16 1.19 -11.08
N THR A 8 1.26 0.21 -11.99
CA THR A 8 1.20 -1.21 -11.63
C THR A 8 2.43 -1.67 -10.85
N THR A 9 3.64 -1.25 -11.25
CA THR A 9 4.87 -1.62 -10.54
C THR A 9 4.96 -0.94 -9.16
N VAL A 10 4.52 0.31 -9.04
CA VAL A 10 4.40 1.01 -7.75
C VAL A 10 3.40 0.29 -6.85
N PHE A 11 2.20 -0.01 -7.35
CA PHE A 11 1.16 -0.71 -6.58
C PHE A 11 1.63 -2.08 -6.08
N CYS A 12 2.22 -2.89 -6.96
CA CYS A 12 2.75 -4.20 -6.58
C CYS A 12 3.87 -4.08 -5.54
N SER A 13 4.81 -3.16 -5.74
CA SER A 13 5.93 -2.97 -4.82
C SER A 13 5.46 -2.53 -3.43
N LEU A 14 4.61 -1.51 -3.36
CA LEU A 14 4.09 -1.00 -2.08
C LEU A 14 3.21 -2.04 -1.37
N THR A 15 2.36 -2.78 -2.10
CA THR A 15 1.53 -3.82 -1.51
C THR A 15 2.36 -4.95 -0.88
N LEU A 16 3.45 -5.36 -1.54
CA LEU A 16 4.37 -6.36 -1.00
C LEU A 16 5.17 -5.83 0.20
N VAL A 17 5.58 -4.55 0.17
CA VAL A 17 6.18 -3.87 1.32
C VAL A 17 5.20 -3.84 2.49
N GLY A 18 3.92 -3.54 2.26
CA GLY A 18 2.88 -3.56 3.28
C GLY A 18 2.67 -4.91 3.92
N LEU A 19 2.71 -5.96 3.12
CA LEU A 19 2.66 -7.31 3.64
C LEU A 19 3.87 -7.64 4.53
N LEU A 20 5.07 -7.14 4.19
CA LEU A 20 6.26 -7.29 5.03
C LEU A 20 6.14 -6.53 6.34
N VAL A 21 5.74 -5.25 6.27
CA VAL A 21 5.56 -4.41 7.44
C VAL A 21 4.49 -5.00 8.36
N PHE A 22 3.35 -5.46 7.81
CA PHE A 22 2.31 -6.13 8.59
C PHE A 22 2.81 -7.42 9.26
N GLY A 23 3.61 -8.23 8.55
CA GLY A 23 4.25 -9.40 9.13
C GLY A 23 5.22 -9.06 10.26
N ALA A 24 6.00 -7.98 10.11
CA ALA A 24 6.93 -7.49 11.13
C ALA A 24 6.20 -6.96 12.37
N ILE A 25 5.11 -6.20 12.20
CA ILE A 25 4.24 -5.75 13.31
C ILE A 25 3.79 -6.95 14.14
N ASN A 26 3.24 -7.99 13.49
CA ASN A 26 2.75 -9.17 14.20
C ASN A 26 3.88 -9.94 14.94
N ARG A 27 5.10 -9.98 14.40
CA ARG A 27 6.25 -10.58 15.10
C ARG A 27 6.69 -9.74 16.30
N VAL A 28 6.73 -8.42 16.14
CA VAL A 28 7.14 -7.51 17.23
C VAL A 28 6.16 -7.60 18.38
N CYS A 29 4.86 -7.65 18.09
CA CYS A 29 3.78 -7.81 19.06
C CYS A 29 3.62 -9.24 19.62
N ASN A 30 4.46 -10.20 19.22
CA ASN A 30 4.33 -11.62 19.60
C ASN A 30 2.93 -12.19 19.34
N ALA A 31 2.33 -11.86 18.18
CA ALA A 31 0.97 -12.24 17.88
C ALA A 31 0.87 -13.73 17.47
N GLU A 32 0.54 -14.59 18.43
CA GLU A 32 0.47 -16.06 18.21
C GLU A 32 -0.57 -16.46 17.16
N TRP A 33 -1.68 -15.72 17.09
CA TRP A 33 -2.74 -15.94 16.09
C TRP A 33 -2.21 -15.83 14.66
N PHE A 34 -1.15 -15.05 14.41
CA PHE A 34 -0.60 -14.86 13.07
C PHE A 34 0.35 -15.99 12.64
N ALA A 35 0.75 -16.87 13.58
CA ALA A 35 1.77 -17.89 13.34
C ALA A 35 1.48 -18.80 12.12
N PRO A 36 0.23 -19.28 11.89
CA PRO A 36 -0.09 -20.11 10.74
C PRO A 36 0.04 -19.41 9.38
N LEU A 37 0.07 -18.07 9.35
CA LEU A 37 0.09 -17.26 8.13
C LEU A 37 1.51 -16.84 7.70
N TYR A 38 2.52 -16.96 8.57
CA TYR A 38 3.91 -16.60 8.23
C TYR A 38 4.50 -17.34 7.01
N PRO A 39 4.23 -18.64 6.78
CA PRO A 39 4.72 -19.30 5.58
C PRO A 39 4.18 -18.64 4.32
N LEU A 40 2.91 -18.22 4.36
CA LEU A 40 2.27 -17.54 3.24
C LEU A 40 2.85 -16.14 3.01
N THR A 41 3.07 -15.35 4.06
CA THR A 41 3.71 -14.03 3.92
C THR A 41 5.10 -14.14 3.29
N ARG A 42 5.86 -15.20 3.61
CA ARG A 42 7.15 -15.48 2.98
C ARG A 42 7.01 -15.72 1.48
N VAL A 43 6.08 -16.59 1.06
CA VAL A 43 5.90 -16.91 -0.36
C VAL A 43 5.44 -15.68 -1.15
N LEU A 44 4.46 -14.94 -0.62
CA LEU A 44 3.91 -13.77 -1.29
C LEU A 44 4.91 -12.63 -1.47
N THR A 45 5.85 -12.47 -0.54
CA THR A 45 6.88 -11.41 -0.59
C THR A 45 8.15 -11.84 -1.31
N ALA A 46 8.23 -13.09 -1.81
CA ALA A 46 9.37 -13.57 -2.59
C ALA A 46 9.65 -12.78 -3.89
N PRO A 47 8.65 -12.36 -4.69
CA PRO A 47 8.88 -11.59 -5.92
C PRO A 47 9.17 -10.10 -5.70
N LEU A 48 9.35 -9.64 -4.45
CA LEU A 48 9.58 -8.23 -4.15
C LEU A 48 10.74 -7.62 -4.94
N TRP A 49 11.85 -8.34 -5.07
CA TRP A 49 13.01 -7.87 -5.84
C TRP A 49 12.68 -7.61 -7.31
N VAL A 50 11.81 -8.42 -7.92
CA VAL A 50 11.37 -8.26 -9.32
C VAL A 50 10.53 -6.99 -9.45
N CYS A 51 9.58 -6.78 -8.53
CA CYS A 51 8.76 -5.58 -8.51
C CYS A 51 9.59 -4.31 -8.32
N MET A 52 10.59 -4.35 -7.43
CA MET A 52 11.49 -3.22 -7.20
C MET A 52 12.43 -2.96 -8.38
N ALA A 53 13.02 -3.98 -8.98
CA ALA A 53 13.89 -3.84 -10.14
C ALA A 53 13.13 -3.27 -11.35
N THR A 54 11.92 -3.76 -11.59
CA THR A 54 11.04 -3.24 -12.66
C THR A 54 10.59 -1.81 -12.37
N LEU A 55 10.22 -1.49 -11.13
CA LEU A 55 9.91 -0.12 -10.73
C LEU A 55 11.08 0.83 -10.95
N TRP A 56 12.29 0.46 -10.53
CA TRP A 56 13.49 1.27 -10.71
C TRP A 56 13.81 1.49 -12.19
N GLY A 57 13.69 0.45 -13.03
CA GLY A 57 13.89 0.57 -14.47
C GLY A 57 12.88 1.51 -15.14
N VAL A 58 11.61 1.44 -14.74
CA VAL A 58 10.57 2.36 -15.25
C VAL A 58 10.83 3.78 -14.77
N LEU A 59 11.22 3.98 -13.51
CA LEU A 59 11.54 5.29 -12.96
C LEU A 59 12.76 5.90 -13.66
N ALA A 60 13.82 5.11 -13.88
CA ALA A 60 14.98 5.50 -14.67
C ALA A 60 14.58 5.94 -16.09
N PHE A 61 13.76 5.14 -16.77
CA PHE A 61 13.27 5.48 -18.10
C PHE A 61 12.50 6.81 -18.13
N ILE A 62 11.57 7.02 -17.19
CA ILE A 62 10.79 8.27 -17.08
C ILE A 62 11.73 9.46 -16.80
N THR A 63 12.67 9.32 -15.86
CA THR A 63 13.58 10.41 -15.49
C THR A 63 14.57 10.78 -16.59
N LEU A 64 15.00 9.81 -17.41
CA LEU A 64 15.93 10.03 -18.51
C LEU A 64 15.24 10.59 -19.77
N GLN A 65 13.94 10.33 -19.93
CA GLN A 65 13.15 10.86 -21.05
C GLN A 65 12.54 12.25 -20.74
N ALA A 66 12.47 12.64 -19.47
CA ALA A 66 11.96 13.94 -19.07
C ALA A 66 12.96 15.05 -19.43
N ASP A 67 12.76 15.71 -20.57
CA ASP A 67 13.35 17.02 -20.84
C ASP A 67 12.98 17.95 -19.67
N SER A 68 14.00 18.31 -18.87
CA SER A 68 14.05 19.41 -17.88
C SER A 68 13.02 19.48 -16.72
N GLY A 69 12.21 18.46 -16.46
CA GLY A 69 11.22 18.47 -15.35
C GLY A 69 11.75 18.07 -13.95
N TYR A 70 12.85 17.32 -13.86
CA TYR A 70 13.45 16.90 -12.59
C TYR A 70 14.70 17.72 -12.30
N SER A 71 14.73 18.46 -11.19
CA SER A 71 15.89 19.28 -10.82
C SER A 71 17.17 18.45 -10.56
N GLN A 72 17.05 17.19 -10.12
CA GLN A 72 18.18 16.30 -9.79
C GLN A 72 17.84 14.81 -10.03
N PRO A 73 17.83 14.32 -11.29
CA PRO A 73 17.36 12.97 -11.62
C PRO A 73 18.23 11.84 -11.03
N LEU A 74 19.55 12.01 -11.02
CA LEU A 74 20.47 11.02 -10.43
C LEU A 74 20.28 10.88 -8.92
N TRP A 75 19.96 11.97 -8.24
CA TRP A 75 19.70 11.96 -6.80
C TRP A 75 18.43 11.19 -6.46
N LEU A 76 17.35 11.36 -7.24
CA LEU A 76 16.10 10.60 -7.12
C LEU A 76 16.31 9.10 -7.33
N LEU A 77 17.09 8.74 -8.36
CA LEU A 77 17.39 7.33 -8.67
C LEU A 77 18.22 6.68 -7.56
N GLY A 78 19.21 7.40 -7.03
CA GLY A 78 20.06 6.93 -5.93
C GLY A 78 19.28 6.69 -4.64
N ARG A 79 18.43 7.65 -4.23
CA ARG A 79 17.59 7.47 -3.03
C ARG A 79 16.54 6.37 -3.20
N SER A 80 15.94 6.25 -4.38
CA SER A 80 14.96 5.20 -4.67
C SER A 80 15.58 3.82 -4.55
N LEU A 81 16.81 3.68 -5.05
CA LEU A 81 17.60 2.45 -4.92
C LEU A 81 17.93 2.16 -3.45
N LEU A 82 18.26 3.17 -2.64
CA LEU A 82 18.49 3.01 -1.20
C LEU A 82 17.25 2.44 -0.49
N TYR A 83 16.07 2.99 -0.77
CA TYR A 83 14.81 2.50 -0.19
C TYR A 83 14.54 1.04 -0.58
N MET A 84 14.66 0.73 -1.87
CA MET A 84 14.47 -0.62 -2.40
C MET A 84 15.48 -1.62 -1.82
N ALA A 85 16.75 -1.21 -1.72
CA ALA A 85 17.81 -2.02 -1.14
C ALA A 85 17.54 -2.31 0.34
N GLY A 86 17.02 -1.36 1.11
CA GLY A 86 16.64 -1.57 2.51
C GLY A 86 15.58 -2.67 2.68
N TYR A 87 14.49 -2.60 1.91
CA TYR A 87 13.44 -3.62 1.94
C TYR A 87 13.90 -4.98 1.39
N ALA A 88 14.68 -4.99 0.32
CA ALA A 88 15.25 -6.21 -0.25
C ALA A 88 16.25 -6.87 0.72
N LEU A 89 17.17 -6.09 1.31
CA LEU A 89 18.13 -6.58 2.29
C LEU A 89 17.42 -7.21 3.48
N TYR A 90 16.40 -6.53 4.03
CA TYR A 90 15.59 -7.11 5.09
C TYR A 90 14.97 -8.45 4.64
N ARG A 91 14.32 -8.46 3.47
CA ARG A 91 13.58 -9.64 2.99
C ARG A 91 14.47 -10.84 2.68
N TYR A 92 15.64 -10.65 2.09
CA TYR A 92 16.49 -11.75 1.61
C TYR A 92 17.63 -12.12 2.56
N ALA A 93 18.14 -11.17 3.36
CA ALA A 93 19.30 -11.41 4.21
C ALA A 93 19.00 -11.42 5.73
N LEU A 94 17.94 -10.73 6.17
CA LEU A 94 17.65 -10.54 7.61
C LEU A 94 16.36 -11.24 8.07
N PHE A 95 15.49 -11.60 7.12
CA PHE A 95 14.23 -12.29 7.38
C PHE A 95 14.47 -13.61 8.14
N GLN A 96 13.79 -13.77 9.29
CA GLN A 96 13.91 -14.93 10.21
C GLN A 96 15.15 -14.99 11.10
N LYS A 97 16.11 -14.04 11.03
CA LYS A 97 17.31 -14.10 11.90
C LYS A 97 17.02 -13.75 13.36
N SER A 98 16.34 -12.63 13.61
CA SER A 98 16.10 -12.14 14.98
C SER A 98 15.00 -11.08 15.00
N LYS A 99 14.29 -10.99 16.14
CA LYS A 99 13.26 -9.98 16.40
C LYS A 99 13.78 -8.54 16.24
N ARG A 100 15.08 -8.29 16.49
CA ARG A 100 15.69 -6.96 16.32
C ARG A 100 15.56 -6.42 14.89
N TYR A 101 15.64 -7.29 13.88
CA TYR A 101 15.56 -6.89 12.49
C TYR A 101 14.13 -6.52 12.07
N GLU A 102 13.12 -7.07 12.73
CA GLU A 102 11.72 -6.65 12.57
C GLU A 102 11.56 -5.21 13.06
N ILE A 103 12.10 -4.88 14.23
CA ILE A 103 12.07 -3.52 14.78
C ILE A 103 12.80 -2.53 13.86
N LEU A 104 13.99 -2.91 13.37
CA LEU A 104 14.75 -2.08 12.43
C LEU A 104 14.00 -1.85 11.12
N LEU A 105 13.29 -2.85 10.60
CA LEU A 105 12.43 -2.66 9.43
C LEU A 105 11.31 -1.65 9.71
N LEU A 106 10.65 -1.73 10.87
CA LEU A 106 9.55 -0.80 11.20
C LEU A 106 10.06 0.64 11.30
N ILE A 107 11.21 0.86 11.96
CA ILE A 107 11.85 2.17 12.04
C ILE A 107 12.24 2.67 10.65
N PHE A 108 12.86 1.81 9.84
CA PHE A 108 13.22 2.14 8.47
C PHE A 108 12.00 2.51 7.62
N SER A 109 10.91 1.76 7.74
CA SER A 109 9.65 2.00 7.01
C SER A 109 9.03 3.33 7.41
N PHE A 110 9.09 3.66 8.70
CA PHE A 110 8.58 4.92 9.23
C PHE A 110 9.36 6.14 8.72
N ILE A 111 10.69 6.05 8.67
CA ILE A 111 11.54 7.16 8.21
C ILE A 111 11.48 7.30 6.68
N SER A 112 11.41 6.17 5.96
CA SER A 112 11.43 6.15 4.49
C SER A 112 10.08 6.45 3.85
N ILE A 113 8.95 6.36 4.55
CA ILE A 113 7.65 6.46 3.88
C ILE A 113 7.36 7.86 3.32
N THR A 114 7.71 8.91 4.04
CA THR A 114 7.51 10.28 3.55
C THR A 114 8.29 10.53 2.25
N PRO A 115 9.62 10.28 2.18
CA PRO A 115 10.33 10.46 0.91
C PRO A 115 9.83 9.52 -0.19
N ILE A 116 9.53 8.24 0.11
CA ILE A 116 8.92 7.33 -0.88
C ILE A 116 7.61 7.90 -1.45
N ALA A 117 6.76 8.47 -0.62
CA ALA A 117 5.49 9.04 -1.06
C ALA A 117 5.69 10.21 -2.03
N TYR A 118 6.61 11.13 -1.73
CA TYR A 118 6.92 12.24 -2.63
C TYR A 118 7.63 11.78 -3.90
N ASP A 119 8.64 10.92 -3.76
CA ASP A 119 9.48 10.50 -4.88
C ASP A 119 8.73 9.60 -5.87
N TRP A 120 7.81 8.75 -5.39
CA TRP A 120 7.16 7.74 -6.23
C TRP A 120 5.72 8.08 -6.60
N LEU A 121 4.99 8.85 -5.78
CA LEU A 121 3.55 9.06 -5.96
C LEU A 121 3.17 10.50 -6.31
N VAL A 122 4.04 11.48 -6.07
CA VAL A 122 3.78 12.87 -6.48
C VAL A 122 4.51 13.15 -7.80
N PRO A 123 3.79 13.51 -8.88
CA PRO A 123 4.46 13.85 -10.12
C PRO A 123 5.39 15.08 -9.97
N PRO A 124 6.54 15.13 -10.64
CA PRO A 124 7.59 16.15 -10.38
C PRO A 124 7.21 17.55 -10.84
N ALA A 125 6.36 17.63 -11.87
CA ALA A 125 5.83 18.88 -12.39
C ALA A 125 4.84 19.56 -11.43
N VAL A 126 4.47 18.88 -10.34
CA VAL A 126 3.49 19.36 -9.37
C VAL A 126 4.23 19.90 -8.16
N HIS A 127 4.23 21.22 -8.00
CA HIS A 127 4.65 21.88 -6.76
C HIS A 127 3.54 21.78 -5.72
N TRP A 128 3.45 20.63 -5.05
CA TRP A 128 2.45 20.37 -4.02
C TRP A 128 3.08 19.69 -2.81
N TYR A 129 2.65 20.11 -1.63
CA TYR A 129 3.16 19.60 -0.36
C TYR A 129 2.03 19.31 0.61
N SER A 130 2.18 18.23 1.37
CA SER A 130 1.31 17.87 2.49
C SER A 130 2.06 17.04 3.52
N SER A 131 1.94 17.43 4.79
CA SER A 131 2.51 16.68 5.91
C SER A 131 1.82 15.33 6.14
N LEU A 132 0.56 15.17 5.70
CA LEU A 132 -0.22 13.94 5.87
C LEU A 132 0.05 12.88 4.80
N LEU A 133 0.68 13.26 3.66
CA LEU A 133 0.87 12.36 2.52
C LEU A 133 1.59 11.06 2.91
N GLY A 134 2.66 11.13 3.70
CA GLY A 134 3.41 9.94 4.12
C GLY A 134 2.54 8.95 4.89
N TRP A 135 1.71 9.44 5.82
CA TRP A 135 0.78 8.62 6.60
C TRP A 135 -0.35 8.05 5.76
N TYR A 136 -0.87 8.87 4.84
CA TYR A 136 -1.89 8.44 3.90
C TYR A 136 -1.39 7.26 3.05
N VAL A 137 -0.21 7.38 2.46
CA VAL A 137 0.43 6.30 1.70
C VAL A 137 0.73 5.10 2.61
N PHE A 138 1.19 5.35 3.84
CA PHE A 138 1.42 4.30 4.84
C PHE A 138 0.20 3.42 5.09
N SER A 139 -0.94 4.05 5.33
CA SER A 139 -2.21 3.36 5.53
C SER A 139 -2.64 2.58 4.29
N SER A 140 -2.42 3.15 3.08
CA SER A 140 -2.80 2.56 1.80
C SER A 140 -2.06 1.24 1.55
N PHE A 141 -0.73 1.22 1.73
CA PHE A 141 0.04 0.02 1.42
C PHE A 141 -0.09 -1.06 2.51
N LEU A 142 -0.33 -0.70 3.78
CA LEU A 142 -0.71 -1.67 4.82
C LEU A 142 -2.08 -2.30 4.53
N LEU A 143 -3.06 -1.49 4.13
CA LEU A 143 -4.40 -1.93 3.78
C LEU A 143 -4.37 -2.89 2.58
N SER A 144 -3.65 -2.54 1.51
CA SER A 144 -3.49 -3.43 0.36
C SER A 144 -2.71 -4.70 0.71
N GLY A 145 -1.69 -4.62 1.57
CA GLY A 145 -0.93 -5.78 2.05
C GLY A 145 -1.80 -6.79 2.82
N VAL A 146 -2.66 -6.31 3.72
CA VAL A 146 -3.63 -7.16 4.45
C VAL A 146 -4.67 -7.75 3.49
N ALA A 147 -5.17 -6.96 2.54
CA ALA A 147 -6.10 -7.45 1.53
C ALA A 147 -5.47 -8.56 0.66
N LEU A 148 -4.22 -8.38 0.21
CA LEU A 148 -3.48 -9.40 -0.52
C LEU A 148 -3.31 -10.68 0.31
N LEU A 149 -2.96 -10.54 1.59
CA LEU A 149 -2.83 -11.69 2.49
C LEU A 149 -4.15 -12.46 2.61
N ILE A 150 -5.28 -11.78 2.77
CA ILE A 150 -6.60 -12.41 2.87
C ILE A 150 -6.92 -13.17 1.57
N ALA A 151 -6.77 -12.51 0.42
CA ALA A 151 -7.06 -13.14 -0.87
C ALA A 151 -6.23 -14.40 -1.09
N ALA A 152 -4.92 -14.31 -0.83
CA ALA A 152 -4.00 -15.44 -0.95
C ALA A 152 -4.26 -16.53 0.09
N ALA A 153 -4.59 -16.17 1.34
CA ALA A 153 -4.87 -17.14 2.39
C ALA A 153 -6.13 -17.93 2.09
N VAL A 154 -7.18 -17.29 1.58
CA VAL A 154 -8.42 -17.99 1.20
C VAL A 154 -8.15 -18.96 0.05
N TYR A 155 -7.36 -18.54 -0.94
CA TYR A 155 -6.93 -19.42 -2.04
C TYR A 155 -6.11 -20.61 -1.53
N ALA A 156 -5.10 -20.36 -0.70
CA ALA A 156 -4.23 -21.39 -0.15
C ALA A 156 -4.98 -22.36 0.78
N GLN A 157 -5.94 -21.89 1.57
CA GLN A 157 -6.77 -22.75 2.42
C GLN A 157 -7.69 -23.65 1.57
N ARG A 158 -8.28 -23.15 0.47
CA ARG A 158 -9.06 -23.99 -0.46
C ARG A 158 -8.24 -25.09 -1.12
N LYS A 159 -6.93 -24.88 -1.28
CA LYS A 159 -5.97 -25.86 -1.82
C LYS A 159 -5.36 -26.78 -0.75
N GLY A 160 -5.74 -26.62 0.52
CA GLY A 160 -5.23 -27.46 1.62
C GLY A 160 -3.86 -27.08 2.17
N TYR A 161 -3.24 -25.98 1.71
CA TYR A 161 -1.91 -25.55 2.16
C TYR A 161 -1.91 -24.92 3.56
N LEU A 162 -3.08 -24.56 4.11
CA LEU A 162 -3.23 -23.91 5.41
C LEU A 162 -4.16 -24.69 6.36
N PRO A 163 -3.79 -25.91 6.80
CA PRO A 163 -4.63 -26.75 7.66
C PRO A 163 -4.82 -26.18 9.07
N LYS A 164 -3.90 -25.33 9.53
CA LYS A 164 -3.92 -24.73 10.87
C LYS A 164 -4.78 -23.46 10.97
N VAL A 165 -5.28 -22.93 9.86
CA VAL A 165 -6.09 -21.70 9.84
C VAL A 165 -7.53 -22.01 10.22
N LYS A 166 -7.99 -21.44 11.34
CA LYS A 166 -9.33 -21.62 11.91
C LYS A 166 -10.22 -20.38 11.70
N PRO A 167 -11.55 -20.46 11.87
CA PRO A 167 -12.47 -19.32 11.74
C PRO A 167 -12.11 -18.06 12.56
N GLN A 168 -11.43 -18.21 13.69
CA GLN A 168 -10.93 -17.08 14.48
C GLN A 168 -9.88 -16.24 13.73
N HIS A 169 -9.00 -16.88 12.95
CA HIS A 169 -8.00 -16.18 12.14
C HIS A 169 -8.66 -15.32 11.06
N TRP A 170 -9.74 -15.82 10.45
CA TRP A 170 -10.54 -15.04 9.50
C TRP A 170 -11.15 -13.82 10.15
N HIS A 171 -11.71 -14.00 11.36
CA HIS A 171 -12.28 -12.90 12.12
C HIS A 171 -11.26 -11.80 12.42
N ASP A 172 -10.05 -12.17 12.85
CA ASP A 172 -9.00 -11.21 13.16
C ASP A 172 -8.46 -10.52 11.92
N LEU A 173 -8.22 -11.25 10.82
CA LEU A 173 -7.90 -10.64 9.52
C LEU A 173 -8.99 -9.65 9.05
N GLY A 174 -10.26 -10.01 9.24
CA GLY A 174 -11.39 -9.13 8.94
C GLY A 174 -11.42 -7.86 9.81
N LYS A 175 -10.98 -7.93 11.08
CA LYS A 175 -10.83 -6.74 11.93
C LYS A 175 -9.72 -5.83 11.43
N TYR A 176 -8.55 -6.39 11.06
CA TYR A 176 -7.44 -5.60 10.52
C TYR A 176 -7.81 -4.92 9.20
N LEU A 177 -8.44 -5.65 8.27
CA LEU A 177 -8.87 -5.08 7.00
C LEU A 177 -9.88 -3.94 7.20
N PHE A 178 -10.85 -4.12 8.10
CA PHE A 178 -11.83 -3.11 8.46
C PHE A 178 -11.19 -1.88 9.14
N ALA A 179 -10.30 -2.10 10.11
CA ALA A 179 -9.64 -1.01 10.84
C ALA A 179 -8.72 -0.19 9.93
N PHE A 180 -7.92 -0.83 9.08
CA PHE A 180 -7.07 -0.10 8.14
C PHE A 180 -7.88 0.64 7.07
N ALA A 181 -9.02 0.11 6.61
CA ALA A 181 -9.94 0.84 5.73
C ALA A 181 -10.45 2.13 6.38
N PHE A 182 -10.76 2.09 7.67
CA PHE A 182 -11.14 3.27 8.44
C PHE A 182 -10.01 4.29 8.58
N VAL A 183 -8.81 3.83 8.94
CA VAL A 183 -7.63 4.71 9.07
C VAL A 183 -7.31 5.38 7.73
N TRP A 184 -7.36 4.62 6.63
CA TRP A 184 -7.14 5.16 5.29
C TRP A 184 -8.19 6.22 4.93
N ALA A 185 -9.47 5.93 5.15
CA ALA A 185 -10.56 6.87 4.85
C ALA A 185 -10.46 8.14 5.71
N TYR A 186 -10.11 8.00 6.98
CA TYR A 186 -9.86 9.12 7.88
C TYR A 186 -8.72 10.02 7.36
N LEU A 187 -7.58 9.44 6.99
CA LEU A 187 -6.44 10.21 6.51
C LEU A 187 -6.72 10.87 5.15
N TRP A 188 -7.38 10.15 4.24
CA TRP A 188 -7.80 10.69 2.96
C TRP A 188 -8.74 11.90 3.15
N PHE A 189 -9.78 11.72 3.97
CA PHE A 189 -10.76 12.76 4.23
C PHE A 189 -10.15 13.95 4.96
N SER A 190 -9.31 13.72 5.98
CA SER A 190 -8.65 14.80 6.73
C SER A 190 -7.78 15.66 5.83
N GLN A 191 -7.01 15.04 4.94
CA GLN A 191 -6.18 15.76 3.99
C GLN A 191 -7.02 16.56 2.99
N TYR A 192 -8.04 15.93 2.40
CA TYR A 192 -8.93 16.59 1.44
C TYR A 192 -9.70 17.75 2.07
N MET A 193 -10.31 17.53 3.24
CA MET A 193 -11.14 18.51 3.93
C MET A 193 -10.34 19.75 4.32
N LEU A 194 -9.13 19.58 4.85
CA LEU A 194 -8.28 20.71 5.23
C LEU A 194 -7.91 21.58 4.03
N ILE A 195 -7.49 20.97 2.93
CA ILE A 195 -7.09 21.70 1.72
C ILE A 195 -8.31 22.37 1.06
N TRP A 196 -9.45 21.68 1.05
CA TRP A 196 -10.71 22.24 0.55
C TRP A 196 -11.20 23.42 1.41
N TYR A 197 -11.06 23.34 2.74
CA TYR A 197 -11.54 24.35 3.66
C TYR A 197 -10.67 25.61 3.65
N THR A 198 -9.34 25.47 3.61
CA THR A 198 -8.41 26.62 3.57
C THR A 198 -8.33 27.25 2.18
N ASN A 199 -8.55 26.46 1.12
CA ASN A 199 -8.63 26.88 -0.27
C ASN A 199 -7.42 27.72 -0.74
N ILE A 200 -6.21 27.34 -0.33
CA ILE A 200 -4.96 27.99 -0.75
C ILE A 200 -4.64 27.56 -2.20
N PRO A 201 -4.51 28.51 -3.16
CA PRO A 201 -4.46 28.20 -4.59
C PRO A 201 -3.40 27.16 -4.99
N GLU A 202 -2.21 27.25 -4.41
CA GLU A 202 -1.07 26.36 -4.69
C GLU A 202 -1.38 24.91 -4.30
N GLU A 203 -2.09 24.70 -3.19
CA GLU A 203 -2.43 23.36 -2.69
C GLU A 203 -3.69 22.80 -3.36
N THR A 204 -4.67 23.66 -3.62
CA THR A 204 -5.95 23.25 -4.24
C THR A 204 -5.82 22.89 -5.70
N ALA A 205 -4.85 23.48 -6.43
CA ALA A 205 -4.59 23.15 -7.83
C ALA A 205 -4.34 21.65 -8.03
N TYR A 206 -3.75 20.97 -7.04
CA TYR A 206 -3.57 19.52 -7.08
C TYR A 206 -4.89 18.76 -7.22
N TYR A 207 -5.86 19.08 -6.36
CA TYR A 207 -7.16 18.43 -6.28
C TYR A 207 -8.13 18.89 -7.36
N GLN A 208 -8.00 20.13 -7.82
CA GLN A 208 -8.83 20.69 -8.88
C GLN A 208 -8.66 19.91 -10.19
N ARG A 209 -7.44 19.42 -10.47
CA ARG A 209 -7.13 18.58 -11.64
C ARG A 209 -7.97 17.31 -11.69
N TRP A 210 -8.35 16.74 -10.55
CA TRP A 210 -9.21 15.54 -10.54
C TRP A 210 -10.60 15.82 -11.11
N TRP A 211 -11.12 17.02 -10.89
CA TRP A 211 -12.44 17.43 -11.36
C TRP A 211 -12.39 17.92 -12.81
N THR A 212 -11.35 18.68 -13.18
CA THR A 212 -11.22 19.21 -14.55
C THR A 212 -10.84 18.15 -15.57
N ASN A 213 -10.05 17.14 -15.18
CA ASN A 213 -9.54 16.12 -16.09
C ASN A 213 -10.39 14.83 -16.08
N GLY A 214 -11.58 14.85 -15.47
CA GLY A 214 -12.52 13.72 -15.51
C GLY A 214 -12.18 12.55 -14.60
N TYR A 215 -11.32 12.71 -13.59
CA TYR A 215 -11.00 11.66 -12.60
C TYR A 215 -12.02 11.54 -11.46
N ALA A 216 -13.03 12.42 -11.41
CA ALA A 216 -14.08 12.37 -10.41
C ALA A 216 -14.77 11.00 -10.25
N PRO A 217 -15.13 10.27 -11.33
CA PRO A 217 -15.68 8.92 -11.21
C PRO A 217 -14.66 7.94 -10.60
N THR A 218 -13.39 8.06 -10.96
CA THR A 218 -12.30 7.23 -10.41
C THR A 218 -12.12 7.47 -8.92
N VAL A 219 -12.16 8.73 -8.46
CA VAL A 219 -12.13 9.09 -7.04
C VAL A 219 -13.31 8.48 -6.30
N LEU A 220 -14.53 8.58 -6.85
CA LEU A 220 -15.71 7.98 -6.22
C LEU A 220 -15.59 6.46 -6.13
N LEU A 221 -15.17 5.80 -7.22
CA LEU A 221 -14.96 4.35 -7.23
C LEU A 221 -13.88 3.92 -6.24
N MET A 222 -12.78 4.67 -6.13
CA MET A 222 -11.72 4.36 -5.16
C MET A 222 -12.27 4.43 -3.73
N LEU A 223 -13.10 5.43 -3.39
CA LEU A 223 -13.71 5.57 -2.07
C LEU A 223 -14.70 4.45 -1.78
N VAL A 224 -15.54 4.11 -2.77
CA VAL A 224 -16.51 3.01 -2.63
C VAL A 224 -15.79 1.69 -2.38
N PHE A 225 -14.82 1.34 -3.22
CA PHE A 225 -14.12 0.06 -3.12
C PHE A 225 -13.19 -0.05 -1.91
N THR A 226 -12.56 1.05 -1.50
CA THR A 226 -11.58 1.07 -0.41
C THR A 226 -12.21 1.27 0.96
N PHE A 227 -13.33 1.98 1.05
CA PHE A 227 -13.97 2.31 2.32
C PHE A 227 -15.40 1.80 2.42
N VAL A 228 -16.30 2.18 1.51
CA VAL A 228 -17.74 1.86 1.66
C VAL A 228 -17.99 0.34 1.66
N VAL A 229 -17.38 -0.38 0.73
CA VAL A 229 -17.50 -1.85 0.62
C VAL A 229 -16.97 -2.56 1.87
N PRO A 230 -15.72 -2.33 2.35
CA PRO A 230 -15.27 -2.96 3.58
C PRO A 230 -16.04 -2.47 4.82
N PHE A 231 -16.48 -1.22 4.87
CA PHE A 231 -17.29 -0.69 5.97
C PHE A 231 -18.59 -1.47 6.12
N VAL A 232 -19.42 -1.50 5.08
CA VAL A 232 -20.72 -2.19 5.11
C VAL A 232 -20.52 -3.70 5.15
N GLY A 233 -19.59 -4.20 4.33
CA GLY A 233 -19.34 -5.64 4.18
C GLY A 233 -18.79 -6.30 5.44
N LEU A 234 -17.98 -5.60 6.24
CA LEU A 234 -17.33 -6.17 7.43
C LEU A 234 -17.88 -5.62 8.75
N MET A 235 -18.95 -4.82 8.76
CA MET A 235 -19.57 -4.35 10.00
C MET A 235 -19.99 -5.52 10.90
N SER A 236 -20.64 -6.53 10.32
CA SER A 236 -21.07 -7.74 11.05
C SER A 236 -19.90 -8.67 11.40
N ALA A 237 -19.89 -9.15 12.65
CA ALA A 237 -18.93 -10.15 13.11
C ALA A 237 -19.06 -11.49 12.36
N HIS A 238 -20.26 -11.84 11.90
CA HIS A 238 -20.52 -13.05 11.12
C HIS A 238 -19.80 -12.99 9.77
N ASN A 239 -19.91 -11.85 9.08
CA ASN A 239 -19.27 -11.62 7.78
C ASN A 239 -17.74 -11.70 7.88
N LYS A 240 -17.17 -11.16 8.96
CA LYS A 240 -15.73 -11.25 9.25
C LYS A 240 -15.23 -12.69 9.43
N ARG A 241 -16.08 -13.67 9.74
CA ARG A 241 -15.68 -15.09 9.90
C ARG A 241 -15.78 -15.89 8.60
N ASN A 242 -16.45 -15.35 7.58
CA ASN A 242 -16.70 -16.06 6.34
C ASN A 242 -15.58 -15.81 5.30
N PRO A 243 -14.73 -16.80 4.99
CA PRO A 243 -13.61 -16.61 4.06
C PRO A 243 -14.05 -16.31 2.63
N LYS A 244 -15.23 -16.79 2.19
CA LYS A 244 -15.76 -16.49 0.84
C LYS A 244 -16.18 -15.03 0.72
N TRP A 245 -16.70 -14.45 1.81
CA TRP A 245 -17.05 -13.03 1.85
C TRP A 245 -15.81 -12.15 1.99
N LEU A 246 -14.88 -12.54 2.87
CA LEU A 246 -13.62 -11.82 3.07
C LEU A 246 -12.80 -11.67 1.79
N ILE A 247 -12.72 -12.71 0.94
CA ILE A 247 -11.98 -12.58 -0.33
C ILE A 247 -12.64 -11.58 -1.28
N ALA A 248 -13.98 -11.51 -1.33
CA ALA A 248 -14.68 -10.55 -2.18
C ALA A 248 -14.38 -9.10 -1.74
N VAL A 249 -14.44 -8.84 -0.43
CA VAL A 249 -14.08 -7.52 0.14
C VAL A 249 -12.59 -7.23 -0.03
N ALA A 250 -11.71 -8.21 0.15
CA ALA A 250 -10.28 -8.00 -0.05
C ALA A 250 -9.95 -7.65 -1.51
N VAL A 251 -10.58 -8.33 -2.48
CA VAL A 251 -10.41 -8.02 -3.91
C VAL A 251 -10.95 -6.62 -4.22
N SER A 252 -12.10 -6.22 -3.67
CA SER A 252 -12.60 -4.86 -3.85
C SER A 252 -11.61 -3.83 -3.30
N VAL A 253 -11.06 -4.04 -2.10
CA VAL A 253 -10.05 -3.14 -1.53
C VAL A 253 -8.80 -3.06 -2.39
N LEU A 254 -8.32 -4.18 -2.95
CA LEU A 254 -7.17 -4.16 -3.87
C LEU A 254 -7.45 -3.34 -5.13
N LEU A 255 -8.64 -3.46 -5.71
CA LEU A 255 -9.06 -2.64 -6.85
C LEU A 255 -9.13 -1.15 -6.46
N GLY A 256 -9.74 -0.84 -5.32
CA GLY A 256 -9.82 0.53 -4.81
C GLY A 256 -8.46 1.16 -4.54
N GLN A 257 -7.52 0.40 -3.98
CA GLN A 257 -6.15 0.85 -3.75
C GLN A 257 -5.34 1.03 -5.04
N TYR A 258 -5.60 0.22 -6.07
CA TYR A 258 -5.03 0.44 -7.39
C TYR A 258 -5.52 1.76 -8.00
N LEU A 259 -6.84 2.02 -7.93
CA LEU A 259 -7.42 3.29 -8.38
C LEU A 259 -6.89 4.49 -7.59
N ASN A 260 -6.68 4.33 -6.29
CA ASN A 260 -6.06 5.36 -5.45
C ASN A 260 -4.66 5.76 -5.99
N ILE A 261 -3.79 4.78 -6.25
CA ILE A 261 -2.46 5.07 -6.81
C ILE A 261 -2.56 5.69 -8.21
N ALA A 262 -3.52 5.25 -9.03
CA ALA A 262 -3.75 5.84 -10.34
C ALA A 262 -4.18 7.32 -10.26
N VAL A 263 -4.99 7.69 -9.27
CA VAL A 263 -5.43 9.08 -9.03
C VAL A 263 -4.29 9.94 -8.47
N LEU A 264 -3.44 9.39 -7.61
CA LEU A 264 -2.28 10.13 -7.10
C LEU A 264 -1.29 10.51 -8.21
N LEU A 265 -1.13 9.60 -9.19
CA LEU A 265 -0.21 9.72 -10.31
C LEU A 265 -0.78 10.41 -11.55
N SER A 266 -2.06 10.83 -11.51
CA SER A 266 -2.73 11.54 -12.61
C SER A 266 -2.45 13.05 -12.67
#